data_AF-A0A8B0SK13-F1
#
_entry.id   AF-A0A8B0SK13-F1
#
_cell.length_a   1.000
_cell.length_b   1.000
_cell.length_c   1.000
_cell.angle_alpha   90.00
_cell.angle_beta   90.00
_cell.angle_gamma   90.00
#
_symmetry.space_group_name_H-M   'P 1'
#
loop_
_entity.id
_entity.type
_entity.pdbx_description
1 polymer ?
#
loop_
_entity_poly.entity_id
_entity_poly.type
_entity_poly.pdbx_seq_one_letter_code
_entity_poly.pdbx_strand_id
1 'polypeptide(L)'
;MKEQQLTRFMYALIVVGLGIAASGVGLVIFTDIVTGHGVQGIALVAGLIAGGLFLSIPAKIYLTLQLMKRNDQKVKAQRERGEIH
;
A
#
# COMPACT_ATOMS: atom_id res chain seq x y z
N MET A 1 -6.86 0.52 -21.61
CA MET A 1 -5.94 -0.60 -21.27
C MET A 1 -4.95 -0.25 -20.13
N LYS A 2 -4.32 0.94 -20.10
CA LYS A 2 -3.33 1.32 -19.06
C LYS A 2 -3.88 1.35 -17.62
N GLU A 3 -5.13 1.77 -17.40
CA GLU A 3 -5.67 1.94 -16.04
C GLU A 3 -5.75 0.63 -15.25
N GLN A 4 -6.19 -0.47 -15.87
CA GLN A 4 -6.30 -1.76 -15.17
C GLN A 4 -4.92 -2.34 -14.80
N GLN A 5 -3.93 -2.15 -15.67
CA GLN A 5 -2.55 -2.57 -15.37
C GLN A 5 -1.96 -1.74 -14.24
N LEU A 6 -2.19 -0.42 -14.24
CA LEU A 6 -1.73 0.46 -13.17
C LEU A 6 -2.39 0.12 -11.82
N THR A 7 -3.69 -0.17 -11.81
CA THR A 7 -4.39 -0.67 -10.61
C THR A 7 -3.79 -1.97 -10.09
N ARG A 8 -3.52 -2.94 -10.97
CA ARG A 8 -2.87 -4.21 -10.59
C ARG A 8 -1.47 -3.99 -10.04
N PHE A 9 -0.71 -3.09 -10.65
CA PHE A 9 0.64 -2.73 -10.22
C PHE A 9 0.62 -2.08 -8.83
N MET A 10 -0.36 -1.20 -8.57
CA MET A 10 -0.55 -0.58 -7.25
C MET A 10 -0.95 -1.62 -6.19
N TYR A 11 -1.80 -2.58 -6.54
CA TYR A 11 -2.15 -3.68 -5.63
C TYR A 11 -0.95 -4.59 -5.35
N ALA A 12 -0.14 -4.90 -6.37
CA ALA A 12 1.10 -5.64 -6.22
C ALA A 12 2.10 -4.89 -5.33
N LEU A 13 2.23 -3.57 -5.48
CA LEU A 13 3.06 -2.73 -4.62
C LEU A 13 2.64 -2.78 -3.14
N ILE A 14 1.33 -2.86 -2.86
CA ILE A 14 0.83 -3.04 -1.48
C ILE A 14 1.27 -4.40 -0.94
N VAL A 15 1.07 -5.48 -1.72
CA VAL A 15 1.44 -6.83 -1.30
C VAL A 15 2.95 -6.94 -1.07
N VAL A 16 3.75 -6.37 -1.97
CA VAL A 16 5.21 -6.32 -1.86
C VAL A 16 5.65 -5.48 -0.66
N GLY A 17 5.06 -4.28 -0.45
CA GLY A 17 5.36 -3.42 0.68
C GLY A 17 5.03 -4.06 2.03
N LEU A 18 3.87 -4.75 2.13
CA LEU A 18 3.51 -5.54 3.30
C LEU A 18 4.46 -6.73 3.49
N GLY A 19 4.83 -7.42 2.41
CA GLY A 19 5.78 -8.54 2.46
C GLY A 19 7.15 -8.12 2.99
N ILE A 20 7.64 -6.95 2.55
CA ILE A 20 8.90 -6.37 3.02
C ILE A 20 8.79 -5.97 4.50
N ALA A 21 7.69 -5.33 4.91
CA ALA A 21 7.47 -4.97 6.31
C ALA A 21 7.38 -6.21 7.21
N ALA A 22 6.63 -7.23 6.80
CA ALA A 22 6.50 -8.49 7.51
C ALA A 22 7.83 -9.25 7.58
N SER A 23 8.63 -9.22 6.51
CA SER A 23 9.98 -9.79 6.51
C SER A 23 10.91 -9.04 7.47
N GLY A 24 10.82 -7.70 7.52
CA GLY A 24 11.57 -6.88 8.49
C GLY A 24 11.21 -7.21 9.93
N VAL A 25 9.92 -7.39 10.24
CA VAL A 25 9.44 -7.85 11.56
C VAL A 25 9.87 -9.29 11.84
N GLY A 26 9.81 -10.19 10.85
CA GLY A 26 10.29 -11.56 10.99
C GLY A 26 11.78 -11.62 11.30
N LEU A 27 12.58 -10.75 10.68
CA LEU A 27 14.00 -10.60 10.96
C LEU A 27 14.24 -10.12 12.40
N VAL A 28 13.41 -9.25 12.96
CA VAL A 28 13.49 -8.87 14.40
C VAL A 28 13.25 -10.06 15.32
N ILE A 29 12.27 -10.90 14.98
CA ILE A 29 11.82 -11.98 15.85
C ILE A 29 12.76 -13.18 15.79
N PHE A 30 13.27 -13.53 14.60
CA PHE A 30 14.08 -14.72 14.39
C PHE A 30 15.59 -14.49 14.52
N THR A 31 16.06 -13.27 14.26
CA THR A 31 17.47 -12.93 14.41
C THR A 31 17.63 -12.08 15.65
N ASP A 32 18.49 -12.52 16.56
CA ASP A 32 18.99 -11.74 17.71
C ASP A 32 19.90 -10.58 17.26
N ILE A 33 19.67 -10.03 16.05
CA ILE A 33 20.37 -8.86 15.50
C ILE A 33 20.19 -7.65 16.41
N VAL A 34 19.05 -7.55 17.11
CA VAL A 34 18.80 -6.47 18.08
C VAL A 34 19.73 -6.56 19.29
N THR A 35 20.08 -7.77 19.75
CA THR A 35 21.02 -7.96 20.87
C THR A 35 22.48 -8.05 20.42
N GLY A 36 22.76 -8.56 19.22
CA GLY A 36 24.11 -8.74 18.66
C GLY A 36 24.70 -7.52 17.94
N HIS A 37 23.88 -6.66 17.32
CA HIS A 37 24.32 -5.47 16.57
C HIS A 37 23.81 -4.14 17.16
N GLY A 38 23.06 -4.18 18.26
CA GLY A 38 22.58 -3.00 18.98
C GLY A 38 21.81 -2.01 18.09
N VAL A 39 22.21 -0.74 18.10
CA VAL A 39 21.51 0.38 17.45
C VAL A 39 21.44 0.23 15.92
N GLN A 40 22.43 -0.40 15.29
CA GLN A 40 22.43 -0.62 13.84
C GLN A 40 21.34 -1.61 13.39
N GLY A 41 21.09 -2.65 14.20
CA GLY A 41 20.01 -3.61 13.93
C GLY A 41 18.62 -2.96 13.98
N ILE A 42 18.42 -2.08 14.97
CA ILE A 42 17.17 -1.33 15.14
C ILE A 42 16.95 -0.37 13.96
N ALA A 43 17.99 0.35 13.54
CA ALA A 43 17.90 1.28 12.40
C ALA A 43 17.53 0.56 11.09
N LEU A 44 18.10 -0.62 10.85
CA LEU A 44 17.81 -1.42 9.65
C LEU A 44 16.35 -1.88 9.62
N VAL A 45 15.85 -2.36 10.76
CA VAL A 45 14.46 -2.82 10.92
C VAL A 45 13.49 -1.66 10.78
N ALA A 46 13.75 -0.55 11.48
CA ALA A 46 12.92 0.64 11.41
C ALA A 46 12.87 1.17 9.97
N GLY A 47 13.99 1.13 9.24
CA GLY A 47 14.07 1.48 7.83
C GLY A 47 13.24 0.54 6.94
N LEU A 48 13.30 -0.78 7.17
CA LEU A 48 12.52 -1.77 6.42
C LEU A 48 11.01 -1.60 6.62
N ILE A 49 10.58 -1.42 7.88
CA ILE A 49 9.16 -1.24 8.22
C ILE A 49 8.67 0.11 7.68
N ALA A 50 9.40 1.19 7.95
CA ALA A 50 9.04 2.53 7.49
C ALA A 50 9.03 2.60 5.96
N GLY A 51 10.02 1.99 5.29
CA GLY A 51 10.09 1.90 3.83
C GLY A 51 8.94 1.10 3.23
N GLY A 52 8.62 -0.07 3.79
CA GLY A 52 7.50 -0.91 3.34
C GLY A 52 6.14 -0.21 3.50
N LEU A 53 5.94 0.52 4.61
CA LEU A 53 4.74 1.34 4.81
C LEU A 53 4.71 2.54 3.87
N PHE A 54 5.83 3.24 3.70
CA PHE A 54 5.93 4.42 2.84
C PHE A 54 5.57 4.09 1.39
N LEU A 55 6.04 2.94 0.88
CA LEU A 55 5.71 2.45 -0.46
C LEU A 55 4.21 2.13 -0.63
N SER A 56 3.51 1.81 0.47
CA SER A 56 2.08 1.47 0.47
C SER A 56 1.16 2.70 0.42
N ILE A 57 1.65 3.88 0.81
CA ILE A 57 0.87 5.14 0.82
C ILE A 57 0.46 5.60 -0.60
N PRO A 58 1.37 5.74 -1.59
CA PRO A 58 0.98 6.18 -2.93
C PRO A 58 0.00 5.21 -3.60
N ALA A 59 0.11 3.91 -3.30
CA ALA A 59 -0.83 2.89 -3.78
C ALA A 59 -2.25 3.07 -3.21
N LYS A 60 -2.36 3.35 -1.91
CA LYS A 60 -3.66 3.65 -1.27
C LYS A 60 -4.29 4.93 -1.83
N ILE A 61 -3.51 5.99 -2.02
CA ILE A 61 -4.00 7.26 -2.58
C ILE A 61 -4.52 7.06 -4.01
N TYR A 62 -3.79 6.32 -4.84
CA TYR A 62 -4.20 6.06 -6.22
C TYR A 62 -5.52 5.28 -6.31
N LEU A 63 -5.68 4.22 -5.51
CA LEU A 63 -6.93 3.44 -5.48
C LEU A 63 -8.12 4.30 -5.04
N THR A 64 -7.93 5.17 -4.03
CA THR A 64 -8.97 6.10 -3.58
C THR A 64 -9.37 7.08 -4.69
N LEU A 65 -8.41 7.68 -5.40
CA LEU A 65 -8.70 8.56 -6.53
C LEU A 65 -9.44 7.82 -7.66
N GLN A 66 -9.07 6.57 -7.92
CA GLN A 66 -9.72 5.75 -8.92
C GLN A 66 -11.15 5.34 -8.51
N LEU A 67 -11.37 5.00 -7.24
CA LEU A 67 -12.68 4.74 -6.66
C LEU A 67 -13.59 5.97 -6.78
N MET A 68 -13.07 7.16 -6.45
CA MET A 68 -13.84 8.40 -6.56
C MET A 68 -14.23 8.71 -8.01
N LYS A 69 -13.34 8.50 -8.98
CA LYS A 69 -13.68 8.62 -10.41
C LYS A 69 -14.79 7.66 -10.82
N ARG A 70 -14.73 6.39 -10.39
CA ARG A 70 -15.78 5.40 -10.70
C ARG A 70 -17.10 5.73 -10.01
N ASN A 71 -17.05 6.24 -8.79
CA ASN A 71 -18.23 6.67 -8.05
C ASN A 71 -18.91 7.87 -8.72
N ASP A 72 -18.13 8.87 -9.17
CA ASP A 72 -18.65 10.04 -9.89
C ASP A 72 -19.37 9.63 -11.19
N GLN A 73 -18.78 8.69 -11.96
CA GLN A 73 -19.43 8.16 -13.15
C GLN A 73 -20.70 7.36 -12.85
N LYS A 74 -20.71 6.56 -11.77
CA LYS A 74 -21.92 5.86 -11.32
C LYS A 74 -23.02 6.84 -10.90
N VAL A 75 -22.69 7.87 -10.13
CA VAL A 75 -23.64 8.90 -9.67
C VAL A 75 -24.19 9.68 -10.86
N LYS A 76 -23.36 10.05 -11.83
CA LYS A 76 -23.83 10.68 -13.09
C LYS A 76 -24.79 9.77 -13.85
N ALA A 77 -24.44 8.50 -14.04
CA ALA A 77 -25.29 7.54 -14.72
C ALA A 77 -26.60 7.20 -13.97
N GLN A 78 -26.66 7.43 -12.66
CA GLN A 78 -27.88 7.31 -11.85
C GLN A 78 -28.74 8.59 -11.89
N ARG A 79 -28.10 9.77 -11.95
CA ARG A 79 -28.81 11.05 -12.19
C ARG A 79 -29.46 11.09 -13.57
N GLU A 80 -28.76 10.61 -14.60
CA GLU A 80 -29.31 10.50 -15.96
C GLU A 80 -30.46 9.48 -16.06
N ARG A 81 -30.50 8.50 -15.15
CA ARG A 81 -31.61 7.54 -15.02
C ARG A 81 -32.77 8.05 -14.15
N GLY A 82 -32.69 9.26 -13.60
CA GLY A 82 -33.73 9.86 -12.77
C GLY A 82 -33.92 9.22 -11.38
N GLU A 83 -32.97 8.39 -10.93
CA GLU A 83 -33.10 7.64 -9.66
C GLU A 83 -32.62 8.43 -8.42
N ILE A 84 -32.04 9.61 -8.63
CA ILE A 84 -31.58 10.50 -7.56
C ILE A 84 -32.02 11.93 -7.91
N HIS A 85 -33.03 12.41 -7.19
CA HIS A 85 -33.50 13.79 -7.19
C HIS A 85 -32.62 14.66 -6.28
#